data_AF-A0A7T7V1Q1-F1
#
_entry.id   AF-A0A7T7V1Q1-F1
#
_cell.length_a   1.000
_cell.length_b   1.000
_cell.length_c   1.000
_cell.angle_alpha   90.00
_cell.angle_beta   90.00
_cell.angle_gamma   90.00
#
_symmetry.space_group_name_H-M   'P 1'
#
loop_
_entity.id
_entity.type
_entity.pdbx_description
1 polymer ?
#
loop_
_entity_poly.entity_id
_entity_poly.type
_entity_poly.pdbx_seq_one_letter_code
_entity_poly.pdbx_strand_id
1 'polypeptide(L)'
;MRNLKTVANNFIPKHEKEWDARLFVDEAIKSQSEDWLEIICRALSGSNEIKISKSTDRRFEKTRWIKADDGNYFNVTETFQYRCTMDRFVFHGNSHSEIYLEIIKFWISGSIFPCAGAFKSNKSKDENSI
;
A
#
# COMPACT_ATOMS: atom_id res chain seq x y z
N MET A 1 -4.75 -15.94 22.46
CA MET A 1 -4.50 -14.97 21.38
C MET A 1 -3.72 -15.66 20.27
N ARG A 2 -4.30 -15.84 19.08
CA ARG A 2 -3.58 -16.42 17.93
C ARG A 2 -2.47 -15.45 17.53
N ASN A 3 -1.28 -16.00 17.27
CA ASN A 3 -0.06 -15.24 17.00
C ASN A 3 -0.24 -14.47 15.68
N LEU A 4 -0.46 -13.15 15.74
CA LEU A 4 -0.80 -12.28 14.60
C LEU A 4 0.22 -12.39 13.45
N LYS A 5 1.51 -12.59 13.79
CA LYS A 5 2.59 -12.85 12.82
C LYS A 5 2.37 -14.10 11.98
N THR A 6 1.78 -15.15 12.57
CA THR A 6 1.50 -16.42 11.89
C THR A 6 0.30 -16.31 10.94
N VAL A 7 -0.67 -15.43 11.25
CA VAL A 7 -1.82 -15.17 10.38
C VAL A 7 -1.40 -14.33 9.16
N ALA A 8 -0.58 -13.29 9.39
CA ALA A 8 -0.02 -12.47 8.33
C ALA A 8 0.83 -13.27 7.32
N ASN A 9 1.67 -14.19 7.81
CA ASN A 9 2.52 -15.03 6.96
C ASN A 9 1.73 -16.09 6.16
N ASN A 10 0.49 -16.40 6.57
CA ASN A 10 -0.36 -17.39 5.91
C ASN A 10 -1.52 -16.74 5.12
N PHE A 11 -1.48 -15.42 4.89
CA PHE A 11 -2.48 -14.73 4.11
C PHE A 11 -2.30 -15.05 2.62
N ILE A 12 -2.87 -16.18 2.20
CA ILE A 12 -2.94 -16.60 0.79
C ILE A 12 -4.43 -16.70 0.45
N PRO A 13 -5.02 -15.71 -0.23
CA PRO A 13 -6.34 -15.88 -0.80
C PRO A 13 -6.19 -16.78 -2.04
N LYS A 14 -6.54 -18.07 -1.92
CA LYS A 14 -7.03 -18.81 -3.10
C LYS A 14 -8.34 -18.15 -3.53
N HIS A 15 -8.67 -18.13 -4.82
CA HIS A 15 -9.87 -17.48 -5.39
C HIS A 15 -11.18 -17.72 -4.61
N GLU A 16 -11.31 -18.83 -3.89
CA GLU A 16 -12.45 -19.14 -3.01
C GLU A 16 -12.59 -18.26 -1.74
N LYS A 17 -11.61 -17.41 -1.43
CA LYS A 17 -11.57 -16.59 -0.19
C LYS A 17 -11.56 -15.08 -0.43
N GLU A 18 -11.93 -14.62 -1.62
CA GLU A 18 -11.95 -13.19 -1.94
C GLU A 18 -12.90 -12.40 -1.02
N TRP A 19 -14.07 -12.96 -0.73
CA TRP A 19 -15.05 -12.36 0.20
C TRP A 19 -14.49 -12.23 1.62
N ASP A 20 -13.84 -13.27 2.13
CA ASP A 20 -13.20 -13.24 3.46
C ASP A 20 -12.05 -12.21 3.50
N ALA A 21 -11.26 -12.12 2.43
CA ALA A 21 -10.18 -11.15 2.32
C ALA A 21 -10.70 -9.71 2.28
N ARG A 22 -11.82 -9.45 1.58
CA ARG A 22 -12.48 -8.14 1.57
C ARG A 22 -13.03 -7.77 2.95
N LEU A 23 -13.68 -8.70 3.64
CA LEU A 23 -14.17 -8.47 5.00
C LEU A 23 -13.02 -8.10 5.95
N PHE A 24 -11.90 -8.82 5.86
CA PHE A 24 -10.72 -8.58 6.67
C PHE A 24 -10.07 -7.21 6.40
N VAL A 25 -10.04 -6.79 5.13
CA VAL A 25 -9.59 -5.45 4.72
C VAL A 25 -10.52 -4.37 5.28
N ASP A 26 -11.83 -4.56 5.20
CA ASP A 26 -12.81 -3.61 5.74
C ASP A 26 -12.68 -3.47 7.26
N GLU A 27 -12.46 -4.57 7.97
CA GLU A 27 -12.17 -4.56 9.42
C GLU A 27 -10.87 -3.81 9.73
N ALA A 28 -9.81 -4.03 8.95
CA ALA A 28 -8.55 -3.31 9.12
C ALA A 28 -8.74 -1.79 8.96
N ILE A 29 -9.43 -1.37 7.90
CA ILE A 29 -9.74 0.05 7.63
C ILE A 29 -10.58 0.65 8.76
N LYS A 30 -11.61 -0.06 9.25
CA LYS A 30 -12.45 0.39 10.36
C LYS A 30 -11.67 0.52 11.66
N SER A 31 -10.76 -0.40 11.93
CA SER A 31 -9.94 -0.40 13.15
C SER A 31 -8.92 0.74 13.18
N GLN A 32 -8.47 1.20 12.00
CA GLN A 32 -7.36 2.15 11.83
C GLN A 32 -6.07 1.78 12.61
N SER A 33 -5.88 0.51 12.93
CA SER A 33 -4.65 0.03 13.58
C SER A 33 -3.51 0.04 12.57
N GLU A 34 -2.45 0.80 12.86
CA GLU A 34 -1.28 0.93 11.97
C GLU A 34 -0.66 -0.43 11.62
N ASP A 35 -0.47 -1.30 12.63
CA ASP A 35 0.06 -2.67 12.45
C ASP A 35 -0.81 -3.50 11.49
N TRP A 36 -2.14 -3.41 11.63
CA TRP A 36 -3.06 -4.12 10.75
C TRP A 36 -3.00 -3.58 9.33
N LEU A 37 -3.02 -2.26 9.18
CA LEU A 37 -2.91 -1.61 7.87
C LEU A 37 -1.60 -1.99 7.17
N GLU A 38 -0.49 -2.04 7.89
CA GLU A 38 0.80 -2.49 7.35
C GLU A 38 0.75 -3.94 6.87
N ILE A 39 0.19 -4.85 7.67
CA ILE A 39 0.06 -6.28 7.30
C ILE A 39 -0.74 -6.42 6.00
N ILE A 40 -1.87 -5.72 5.90
CA ILE A 40 -2.69 -5.73 4.69
C ILE A 40 -1.92 -5.15 3.49
N CYS A 41 -1.21 -4.03 3.67
CA CYS A 41 -0.40 -3.44 2.61
C CYS A 41 0.63 -4.41 2.07
N ARG A 42 1.35 -5.10 2.96
CA ARG A 42 2.36 -6.10 2.60
C ARG A 42 1.73 -7.27 1.85
N ALA A 43 0.59 -7.76 2.33
CA ALA A 43 -0.15 -8.83 1.67
C ALA A 43 -0.62 -8.43 0.27
N LEU A 44 -1.26 -7.26 0.12
CA LEU A 44 -1.78 -6.78 -1.16
C LEU A 44 -0.67 -6.44 -2.15
N SER A 45 0.44 -5.88 -1.69
CA SER A 45 1.56 -5.51 -2.57
C SER A 45 2.50 -6.65 -2.92
N GLY A 46 2.39 -7.79 -2.22
CA GLY A 46 3.39 -8.87 -2.30
C GLY A 46 4.78 -8.47 -1.78
N SER A 47 4.89 -7.35 -1.05
CA SER A 47 6.16 -6.88 -0.49
C SER A 47 6.32 -7.30 0.96
N ASN A 48 7.52 -7.81 1.28
CA ASN A 48 7.90 -8.14 2.65
C ASN A 48 8.11 -6.91 3.53
N GLU A 49 8.36 -5.75 2.95
CA GLU A 49 8.68 -4.53 3.67
C GLU A 49 8.11 -3.33 2.91
N ILE A 50 7.51 -2.39 3.63
CA ILE A 50 7.02 -1.12 3.08
C ILE A 50 7.95 -0.01 3.57
N LYS A 51 8.79 0.51 2.67
CA LYS A 51 9.72 1.58 3.01
C LYS A 51 9.04 2.93 2.89
N ILE A 52 8.93 3.63 4.01
CA ILE A 52 8.37 4.98 4.09
C ILE A 52 9.50 5.98 4.31
N SER A 53 9.60 6.96 3.42
CA SER A 53 10.52 8.09 3.52
C SER A 53 9.82 9.28 4.16
N LYS A 54 10.48 9.91 5.14
CA LYS A 54 10.02 11.16 5.77
C LYS A 54 10.76 12.34 5.16
N SER A 55 10.06 13.43 4.85
CA SER A 55 10.67 14.67 4.40
C SER A 55 11.55 15.27 5.50
N THR A 56 12.80 15.59 5.19
CA THR A 56 13.71 16.30 6.11
C THR A 56 13.58 17.81 5.96
N ASP A 57 13.74 18.31 4.74
CA ASP A 57 13.85 19.76 4.48
C ASP A 57 12.66 20.30 3.69
N ARG A 58 12.26 19.61 2.61
CA ARG A 58 11.13 20.00 1.77
C ARG A 58 10.07 18.90 1.76
N ARG A 59 8.82 19.30 1.99
CA ARG A 59 7.66 18.40 1.87
C ARG A 59 7.54 17.84 0.45
N PHE A 60 7.03 16.63 0.34
CA PHE A 60 6.74 16.02 -0.96
C PHE A 60 5.53 16.70 -1.58
N GLU A 61 5.55 16.94 -2.88
CA GLU A 61 4.47 17.60 -3.62
C GLU A 61 3.79 16.60 -4.55
N LYS A 62 2.46 16.53 -4.48
CA LYS A 62 1.60 15.75 -5.40
C LYS A 62 0.70 16.72 -6.14
N THR A 63 0.84 16.77 -7.45
CA THR A 63 -0.01 17.62 -8.29
C THR A 63 -1.08 16.78 -8.96
N ARG A 64 -2.33 17.22 -8.88
CA ARG A 64 -3.47 16.59 -9.56
C ARG A 64 -4.24 17.61 -10.39
N TRP A 65 -4.69 17.16 -11.55
CA TRP A 65 -5.62 17.91 -12.38
C TRP A 65 -7.04 17.64 -11.91
N ILE A 66 -7.78 18.68 -11.55
CA ILE A 66 -9.19 18.58 -11.16
C ILE A 66 -10.02 19.27 -12.24
N LYS A 67 -11.06 18.58 -12.70
CA LYS A 67 -12.06 19.15 -13.61
C LYS A 67 -13.09 19.91 -12.78
N ALA A 68 -13.22 21.21 -13.03
CA ALA A 68 -14.26 22.05 -12.45
C ALA A 68 -15.60 21.82 -13.17
N ASP A 69 -16.68 22.28 -12.54
CA ASP A 69 -18.06 22.13 -13.06
C ASP A 69 -18.27 22.86 -14.40
N ASP A 70 -17.46 23.90 -14.66
CA ASP A 70 -17.42 24.64 -15.92
C ASP A 70 -16.68 23.91 -17.05
N GLY A 71 -16.15 22.70 -16.77
CA GLY A 71 -15.40 21.89 -17.72
C GLY A 71 -13.92 22.24 -17.82
N ASN A 72 -13.45 23.30 -17.14
CA ASN A 72 -12.04 23.67 -17.12
C ASN A 72 -11.23 22.76 -16.19
N TYR A 73 -9.95 22.60 -16.52
CA TYR A 73 -9.00 21.86 -15.69
C TYR A 73 -8.09 22.84 -14.96
N PHE A 74 -7.93 22.65 -13.66
CA PHE A 74 -6.96 23.39 -12.86
C PHE A 74 -6.05 22.43 -12.10
N ASN A 75 -4.84 22.90 -11.82
CA ASN A 75 -3.85 22.15 -11.06
C ASN A 75 -4.02 22.44 -9.58
N VAL A 76 -4.10 21.37 -8.79
CA VAL A 76 -4.02 21.43 -7.33
C VAL A 76 -2.76 20.71 -6.89
N THR A 77 -1.89 21.44 -6.20
CA THR A 77 -0.67 20.91 -5.60
C THR A 77 -0.90 20.72 -4.10
N GLU A 78 -0.75 19.49 -3.63
CA GLU A 78 -0.84 19.12 -2.22
C GLU A 78 0.55 18.76 -1.69
N THR A 79 0.84 19.12 -0.43
CA THR A 79 2.13 18.84 0.21
C THR A 79 1.99 17.79 1.30
N PHE A 80 2.95 16.86 1.37
CA PHE A 80 2.94 15.71 2.28
C PHE A 80 4.26 15.55 3.04
N GLN A 81 4.17 15.05 4.27
CA GLN A 81 5.35 14.77 5.10
C GLN A 81 6.03 13.44 4.75
N TYR A 82 5.25 12.43 4.34
CA TYR A 82 5.75 11.10 4.08
C TYR A 82 5.47 10.68 2.63
N ARG A 83 6.36 9.83 2.10
CA ARG A 83 6.25 9.22 0.78
C ARG A 83 6.62 7.75 0.86
N CYS A 84 5.88 6.90 0.17
CA CYS A 84 6.25 5.53 -0.09
C CYS A 84 6.38 5.31 -1.61
N THR A 85 7.41 4.59 -2.03
CA THR A 85 7.61 4.23 -3.43
C THR A 85 7.63 2.72 -3.54
N MET A 86 6.75 2.18 -4.39
CA MET A 86 6.60 0.75 -4.61
C MET A 86 6.55 0.49 -6.11
N ASP A 87 7.56 -0.22 -6.62
CA ASP A 87 7.81 -0.37 -8.05
C ASP A 87 7.75 0.99 -8.78
N ARG A 88 6.69 1.23 -9.55
CA ARG A 88 6.45 2.46 -10.34
C ARG A 88 5.43 3.42 -9.71
N PHE A 89 4.90 3.09 -8.54
CA PHE A 89 3.85 3.85 -7.89
C PHE A 89 4.42 4.66 -6.71
N VAL A 90 3.87 5.86 -6.53
CA VAL A 90 4.27 6.78 -5.47
C VAL A 90 3.04 7.16 -4.67
N PHE A 91 3.09 6.87 -3.37
CA PHE A 91 2.05 7.15 -2.39
C PHE A 91 2.51 8.24 -1.45
N HIS A 92 1.58 9.08 -1.01
CA HIS A 92 1.86 10.24 -0.17
C HIS A 92 0.92 10.28 1.02
N GLY A 93 1.40 10.77 2.16
CA GLY A 93 0.59 10.91 3.37
C GLY A 93 1.27 11.78 4.42
N ASN A 94 0.50 12.18 5.43
CA ASN A 94 0.99 12.91 6.61
C ASN A 94 1.16 12.01 7.84
N SER A 95 0.83 10.73 7.71
CA SER A 95 1.09 9.67 8.68
C SER A 95 1.39 8.35 7.97
N HIS A 96 1.92 7.36 8.69
CA HIS A 96 2.10 6.01 8.15
C HIS A 96 0.75 5.37 7.80
N SER A 97 -0.25 5.50 8.67
CA SER A 97 -1.61 5.01 8.42
C SER A 97 -2.22 5.59 7.14
N GLU A 98 -2.02 6.87 6.85
CA GLU A 98 -2.49 7.47 5.58
C GLU A 98 -1.82 6.84 4.35
N ILE A 99 -0.51 6.60 4.41
CA ILE A 99 0.20 5.90 3.32
C ILE A 99 -0.36 4.49 3.14
N TYR A 100 -0.52 3.75 4.23
CA TYR A 100 -1.07 2.40 4.16
C TYR A 100 -2.47 2.40 3.56
N LEU A 101 -3.32 3.36 3.95
CA LEU A 101 -4.66 3.50 3.36
C LEU A 101 -4.62 3.87 1.87
N GLU A 102 -3.70 4.73 1.42
CA GLU A 102 -3.51 5.01 -0.02
C GLU A 102 -3.13 3.74 -0.79
N ILE A 103 -2.20 2.95 -0.26
CA ILE A 103 -1.75 1.69 -0.88
C ILE A 103 -2.91 0.69 -0.97
N ILE A 104 -3.63 0.50 0.14
CA ILE A 104 -4.78 -0.41 0.21
C ILE A 104 -5.85 -0.02 -0.81
N LYS A 105 -6.22 1.28 -0.86
CA LYS A 105 -7.21 1.79 -1.83
C LYS A 105 -6.75 1.58 -3.27
N PHE A 106 -5.47 1.82 -3.55
CA PHE A 106 -4.91 1.60 -4.89
C PHE A 106 -5.08 0.13 -5.33
N TRP A 107 -4.71 -0.83 -4.49
CA TRP A 107 -4.79 -2.25 -4.84
C TRP A 107 -6.22 -2.81 -4.89
N ILE A 108 -7.15 -2.28 -4.08
CA ILE A 108 -8.56 -2.69 -4.12
C ILE A 108 -9.30 -2.07 -5.31
N SER A 109 -8.92 -0.85 -5.71
CA SER A 109 -9.54 -0.17 -6.86
C SER A 109 -9.13 -0.76 -8.21
N GLY A 110 -7.99 -1.45 -8.27
CA GLY A 110 -7.64 -2.30 -9.40
C GLY A 110 -8.56 -3.52 -9.45
N SER A 111 -9.12 -3.83 -10.62
CA SER A 111 -10.01 -5.00 -10.85
C SER A 111 -9.38 -6.37 -10.57
N ILE A 112 -8.14 -6.41 -10.09
CA ILE A 112 -7.38 -7.60 -9.74
C ILE A 112 -7.06 -7.46 -8.26
N PHE A 113 -7.85 -8.11 -7.40
CA PHE A 113 -7.41 -8.43 -6.05
C PHE A 113 -6.14 -9.28 -6.23
N PRO A 114 -4.96 -8.86 -5.75
CA PRO A 114 -3.75 -9.65 -5.90
C PRO A 114 -3.86 -10.89 -5.01
N CYS A 115 -4.55 -11.92 -5.50
CA CYS A 115 -4.60 -13.27 -4.95
C CYS A 115 -3.33 -14.08 -5.30
N ALA A 116 -2.28 -13.43 -5.81
CA ALA A 116 -0.97 -14.00 -6.04
C ALA A 116 0.03 -13.22 -5.17
N GLY A 117 0.45 -13.69 -3.99
CA GLY A 117 0.91 -15.06 -3.77
C GLY A 117 2.36 -15.19 -4.23
N ALA A 118 3.26 -14.49 -3.55
CA ALA A 118 4.64 -14.87 -3.26
C ALA A 118 5.29 -13.60 -2.71
N PHE A 119 5.68 -13.62 -1.44
CA PHE A 119 6.80 -12.80 -1.04
C PHE A 119 7.89 -13.05 -2.09
N LYS A 120 8.28 -12.03 -2.86
CA LYS A 120 9.53 -12.14 -3.60
C LYS A 120 10.56 -12.45 -2.52
N SER A 121 11.04 -13.69 -2.50
CA SER A 121 12.27 -14.02 -1.82
C SER A 121 13.27 -12.98 -2.30
N ASN A 122 13.82 -12.20 -1.38
CA ASN A 122 15.07 -11.49 -1.65
C ASN A 122 16.12 -12.57 -1.89
N LYS A 123 16.09 -13.22 -3.06
CA LYS A 123 17.30 -13.79 -3.62
C LYS A 123 18.16 -12.58 -3.93
N SER A 124 19.20 -12.48 -3.13
CA SER A 124 20.34 -11.61 -3.31
C SER A 124 20.61 -11.38 -4.79
N LYS A 125 20.71 -10.10 -5.15
CA LYS A 125 21.70 -9.68 -6.13
C LYS A 125 23.07 -10.03 -5.54
N ASP A 126 23.52 -11.26 -5.77
CA ASP A 126 24.94 -11.61 -5.84
C ASP A 126 25.10 -12.20 -7.25
N GLU A 127 25.38 -11.35 -8.23
CA GLU A 127 26.72 -11.21 -8.81
C GLU A 127 27.02 -12.30 -9.86
N ASN A 128 26.75 -11.97 -11.12
CA ASN A 128 27.66 -12.39 -12.18
C ASN A 128 28.90 -11.50 -12.05
N SER A 129 29.98 -12.02 -11.49
CA SER A 129 31.35 -11.53 -11.73
C SER A 129 32.37 -12.59 -11.28
N ILE A 130 33.04 -13.16 -12.30
CA ILE A 130 34.18 -14.09 -12.31
C ILE A 130 33.80 -15.58 -12.28
#